data_AF-Q939D4-F1
#
_entry.id   AF-Q939D4-F1
#
_cell.length_a   1.000
_cell.length_b   1.000
_cell.length_c   1.000
_cell.angle_alpha   90.00
_cell.angle_beta   90.00
_cell.angle_gamma   90.00
#
_symmetry.space_group_name_H-M   'P 1'
#
loop_
_entity.id
_entity.type
_entity.pdbx_description
1 polymer ?
#
loop_
_entity_poly.entity_id
_entity_poly.type
_entity_poly.pdbx_seq_one_letter_code
_entity_poly.pdbx_strand_id
1 'polypeptide(L)' 'EFLGARQSGAAMLRFADLENDGWLIEPARDAAARLIAAHPEVVAQHLARWLGAREQYLKA' A
#
# COMPACT_ATOMS: atom_id res chain seq x y z
N GLU A 1 -3.52 15.93 -23.11
CA GLU A 1 -2.73 14.78 -23.60
C GLU A 1 -3.57 13.52 -23.40
N PHE A 2 -3.67 12.70 -24.45
CA PHE A 2 -4.64 11.61 -24.63
C PHE A 2 -4.38 10.39 -23.72
N LEU A 3 -5.42 9.82 -23.11
CA LEU A 3 -6.01 8.55 -23.57
C LEU A 3 -7.35 8.28 -22.85
N GLY A 4 -8.34 7.83 -23.61
CA GLY A 4 -9.74 7.68 -23.21
C GLY A 4 -9.94 6.92 -21.90
N ALA A 5 -10.59 7.60 -20.95
CA ALA A 5 -11.04 7.03 -19.69
C ALA A 5 -12.04 5.89 -19.98
N ARG A 6 -11.56 4.65 -19.92
CA ARG A 6 -12.41 3.48 -19.79
C ARG A 6 -13.20 3.68 -18.49
N GLN A 7 -14.47 4.05 -18.67
CA GLN A 7 -15.48 4.34 -17.66
C GLN A 7 -15.68 3.12 -16.76
N SER A 8 -14.76 2.92 -15.82
CA SER A 8 -14.88 1.94 -14.75
C SER A 8 -15.52 2.71 -13.61
N GLY A 9 -16.82 2.52 -13.38
CA GLY A 9 -17.57 3.18 -12.28
C GLY A 9 -17.13 2.79 -10.87
N ALA A 10 -15.90 2.27 -10.70
CA ALA A 10 -15.26 2.09 -9.42
C ALA A 10 -14.51 3.39 -9.08
N ALA A 11 -14.71 3.91 -7.88
CA ALA A 11 -13.96 5.07 -7.40
C ALA A 11 -12.46 4.85 -7.70
N MET A 12 -11.87 5.74 -8.49
CA MET A 12 -10.45 5.66 -8.82
C MET A 12 -9.67 5.65 -7.49
N LEU A 13 -8.99 4.54 -7.21
CA LEU A 13 -8.11 4.44 -6.06
C LEU A 13 -6.99 5.46 -6.25
N ARG A 14 -7.04 6.54 -5.48
CA ARG A 14 -5.97 7.53 -5.40
C ARG A 14 -4.96 7.13 -4.34
N PHE A 15 -3.74 7.63 -4.47
CA PHE A 15 -2.77 7.55 -3.38
C PHE A 15 -3.27 8.36 -2.17
N ALA A 16 -2.97 7.87 -0.97
CA ALA A 16 -3.22 8.60 0.25
C ALA A 16 -2.27 9.81 0.31
N ASP A 17 -2.82 10.96 0.63
CA ASP A 17 -2.11 12.20 0.86
C ASP A 17 -1.92 12.38 2.37
N LEU A 18 -0.67 12.56 2.83
CA LEU A 18 -0.40 12.59 4.27
C LEU A 18 -1.00 13.82 4.97
N GLU A 19 -1.21 14.93 4.26
CA GLU A 19 -1.77 16.16 4.82
C GLU A 19 -3.29 16.05 4.97
N ASN A 20 -3.98 15.49 3.98
CA ASN A 20 -5.44 15.39 3.93
C ASN A 20 -5.97 14.08 4.51
N ASP A 21 -5.18 13.01 4.48
CA ASP A 21 -5.58 11.66 4.90
C ASP A 21 -4.87 11.18 6.16
N GLY A 22 -4.43 12.11 7.03
CA GLY A 22 -3.82 11.77 8.31
C GLY A 22 -4.68 10.85 9.19
N TRP A 23 -6.01 10.89 9.01
CA TRP A 23 -6.96 10.01 9.69
C TRP A 23 -6.80 8.52 9.31
N LEU A 24 -6.15 8.19 8.19
CA LEU A 24 -5.85 6.82 7.79
C LEU A 24 -4.66 6.22 8.53
N ILE A 25 -3.80 7.05 9.14
CA ILE A 25 -2.53 6.60 9.70
C ILE A 25 -2.72 5.70 10.92
N GLU A 26 -3.54 6.13 11.87
CA GLU A 26 -3.81 5.36 13.09
C GLU A 26 -4.52 4.01 12.82
N PRO A 27 -5.60 3.93 12.02
CA PRO A 27 -6.19 2.64 11.69
C PRO A 27 -5.25 1.75 10.87
N ALA A 28 -4.41 2.32 9.98
CA ALA A 28 -3.39 1.55 9.28
C ALA A 28 -2.34 0.97 10.24
N ARG A 29 -1.91 1.75 11.25
CA ARG A 29 -0.97 1.30 12.28
C ARG A 29 -1.56 0.17 13.11
N ASP A 30 -2.80 0.30 13.57
CA ASP A 30 -3.47 -0.72 14.37
C ASP A 30 -3.67 -2.02 13.56
N ALA A 31 -4.08 -1.90 12.30
CA ALA A 31 -4.17 -3.05 11.39
C ALA A 31 -2.82 -3.74 11.20
N ALA A 32 -1.74 -2.97 11.03
CA ALA A 32 -0.38 -3.53 10.93
C ALA A 32 0.03 -4.27 12.21
N ALA A 33 -0.27 -3.72 13.39
CA ALA A 33 0.03 -4.38 14.67
C ALA A 33 -0.68 -5.73 14.80
N ARG A 34 -1.97 -5.80 14.41
CA ARG A 34 -2.74 -7.06 14.41
C ARG A 34 -2.18 -8.08 13.44
N LEU A 35 -1.81 -7.63 12.24
CA LEU A 35 -1.18 -8.48 11.22
C LEU A 35 0.14 -9.08 11.73
N ILE A 36 0.97 -8.29 12.39
CA ILE A 36 2.23 -8.76 12.98
C ILE A 36 1.99 -9.78 14.08
N ALA A 37 1.02 -9.53 14.96
CA ALA A 37 0.75 -10.40 16.11
C ALA A 37 0.10 -11.74 15.72
N ALA A 38 -0.81 -11.73 14.75
CA ALA A 38 -1.65 -12.90 14.44
C ALA A 38 -1.35 -13.56 13.10
N HIS A 39 -0.71 -12.86 12.16
CA HIS A 39 -0.55 -13.32 10.77
C HIS A 39 0.86 -13.02 10.21
N PRO A 40 1.93 -13.54 10.84
CA PRO A 40 3.31 -13.26 10.43
C PRO A 40 3.62 -13.69 8.99
N GLU A 41 2.97 -14.74 8.48
CA GLU A 41 3.11 -15.18 7.08
C GLU A 41 2.57 -14.16 6.07
N VAL A 42 1.51 -13.41 6.42
CA VAL A 42 0.95 -12.36 5.57
C VAL A 42 1.87 -11.14 5.59
N VAL A 43 2.47 -10.83 6.74
CA VAL A 43 3.49 -9.78 6.84
C VAL A 43 4.69 -10.11 5.95
N ALA A 44 5.20 -11.33 5.99
CA ALA A 44 6.31 -11.76 5.14
C ALA A 44 5.98 -11.62 3.64
N GLN A 45 4.78 -12.04 3.22
CA GLN A 45 4.32 -11.86 1.83
C GLN A 45 4.15 -10.39 1.45
N HIS A 46 3.64 -9.55 2.36
CA HIS A 46 3.56 -8.10 2.15
C HIS A 46 4.95 -7.51 1.95
N LEU A 47 5.89 -7.78 2.86
CA LEU A 47 7.26 -7.31 2.74
C LEU A 47 7.91 -7.79 1.45
N ALA A 48 7.76 -9.07 1.07
CA ALA A 48 8.28 -9.59 -0.19
C ALA A 48 7.71 -8.88 -1.42
N ARG A 49 6.40 -8.59 -1.43
CA ARG A 49 5.75 -7.86 -2.54
C ARG A 49 6.24 -6.41 -2.66
N TRP A 50 6.37 -5.71 -1.54
CA TRP A 50 6.68 -4.27 -1.52
C TRP A 50 8.19 -3.99 -1.54
N LEU A 51 9.00 -4.82 -0.90
CA LEU A 51 10.47 -4.70 -0.83
C LEU A 51 11.21 -5.56 -1.85
N GLY A 52 10.63 -6.67 -2.34
CA GLY A 52 11.25 -7.48 -3.38
C GLY A 52 11.44 -6.73 -4.71
N ALA A 53 10.63 -5.70 -4.96
CA ALA A 53 10.86 -4.75 -6.06
C ALA A 53 12.00 -3.74 -5.78
N ARG A 54 12.39 -3.53 -4.51
CA ARG A 54 13.48 -2.63 -4.08
C ARG A 54 14.84 -3.32 -3.97
N GLU A 55 14.91 -4.65 -3.96
CA GLU A 55 16.20 -5.36 -4.08
C GLU A 55 16.93 -5.02 -5.40
N GLN A 56 16.19 -4.59 -6.43
CA GLN A 56 16.74 -4.07 -7.68
C GLN A 56 17.31 -2.65 -7.54
N TYR A 57 16.86 -1.88 -6.55
CA TYR A 57 17.33 -0.51 -6.29
C TYR A 57 18.52 -0.44 -5.32
N LEU A 58 18.70 -1.44 -4.45
CA LEU A 58 19.84 -1.52 -3.51
C LEU A 58 21.10 -2.14 -4.12
N LYS A 59 21.06 -2.54 -5.40
CA LYS A 59 22.22 -3.02 -6.16
C LYS A 59 22.79 -1.98 -7.16
N ALA A 60 22.29 -0.75 -7.13
CA ALA A 60 22.78 0.35 -7.96
C ALA A 60 23.72 1.28 -7.18
#